data_AF-A0A8T2CEE5-F1
#
_entry.id   AF-A0A8T2CEE5-F1
#
_cell.length_a   1.000
_cell.length_b   1.000
_cell.length_c   1.000
_cell.angle_alpha   90.00
_cell.angle_beta   90.00
_cell.angle_gamma   90.00
#
_symmetry.space_group_name_H-M   'P 1'
#
loop_
_entity.id
_entity.type
_entity.pdbx_description
1 polymer ?
#
loop_
_entity_poly.entity_id
_entity_poly.type
_entity_poly.pdbx_seq_one_letter_code
_entity_poly.pdbx_strand_id
1 'polypeptide(L)'
;MSLKRSSSSFFIFLFSFFFLSSHVSLQACQKTCGQIPIKYPLGTGSGCGDPRFTRYITCDPDQQTLTLTTHTGSYPITSVDYAKQEIYVTDPSMSTCACTRPSHGFGLDWDAPFSFHDDTVFTLLDCSVDESPVFTPLSNGSGRVSLCDRQSSSICTFLYSNCRAISLINLQVSTCCVYVPLDLGPSFEMDLNKLKCSSYSGFYNLGPGQESHPENWNYGIALKYKFNVFDEYPGVCGSCERSNGACGFNTQSSSFVCNCPGGINTTSDCFFLYNSASILVPWFSREWVMYPLSWFVVWMVMVLR
;
A
#
# COMPACT_ATOMS: atom_id res chain seq x y z
N MET A 1 65.69 33.51 -17.55
CA MET A 1 65.27 32.16 -17.98
C MET A 1 65.01 31.33 -16.74
N SER A 2 63.94 30.56 -16.55
CA SER A 2 62.61 30.53 -17.16
C SER A 2 61.81 29.59 -16.24
N LEU A 3 60.60 30.02 -15.85
CA LEU A 3 59.45 29.20 -15.42
C LEU A 3 59.67 28.06 -14.41
N LYS A 4 59.45 28.35 -13.12
CA LYS A 4 59.10 27.32 -12.11
C LYS A 4 57.63 26.93 -12.34
N ARG A 5 57.43 25.76 -12.95
CA ARG A 5 56.15 25.18 -13.38
C ARG A 5 55.24 24.91 -12.17
N SER A 6 54.26 25.79 -11.96
CA SER A 6 53.04 25.54 -11.18
C SER A 6 52.17 24.56 -11.98
N SER A 7 52.14 23.29 -11.58
CA SER A 7 51.31 22.27 -12.26
C SER A 7 51.07 21.06 -11.36
N SER A 8 50.51 21.29 -10.17
CA SER A 8 50.05 20.18 -9.31
C SER A 8 48.69 20.42 -8.65
N SER A 9 48.26 21.68 -8.46
CA SER A 9 46.94 21.98 -7.86
C SER A 9 45.75 21.98 -8.84
N PHE A 10 45.97 21.93 -10.16
CA PHE A 10 44.87 21.95 -11.14
C PHE A 10 44.27 20.56 -11.43
N PHE A 11 44.99 19.49 -11.14
CA PHE A 11 44.53 18.11 -11.40
C PHE A 11 43.61 17.55 -10.29
N ILE A 12 43.66 18.12 -9.09
CA ILE A 12 42.83 17.68 -7.96
C ILE A 12 41.41 18.28 -8.05
N PHE A 13 41.25 19.46 -8.64
CA PHE A 13 39.92 20.08 -8.84
C PHE A 13 39.12 19.46 -10.00
N LEU A 14 39.77 18.81 -10.97
CA LEU A 14 39.06 18.13 -12.07
C LEU A 14 38.48 16.77 -11.66
N PHE A 15 39.00 16.15 -10.59
CA PHE A 15 38.52 14.83 -10.11
C PHE A 15 37.34 14.94 -9.15
N SER A 16 37.15 16.09 -8.49
CA SER A 16 36.00 16.30 -7.59
C SER A 16 34.69 16.63 -8.34
N PHE A 17 34.73 16.87 -9.65
CA PHE A 17 33.51 17.11 -10.46
C PHE A 17 32.87 15.84 -11.03
N PHE A 18 33.52 14.66 -10.90
CA PHE A 18 32.97 13.39 -11.39
C PHE A 18 32.15 12.60 -10.35
N PHE A 19 31.99 13.13 -9.13
CA PHE A 19 31.20 12.48 -8.07
C PHE A 19 29.89 13.19 -7.73
N LEU A 20 29.34 14.00 -8.63
CA LEU A 20 27.89 14.12 -8.71
C LEU A 20 27.37 12.94 -9.55
N SER A 21 27.48 11.74 -8.97
CA SER A 21 26.56 10.67 -9.34
C SER A 21 25.19 11.17 -8.93
N SER A 22 24.47 11.73 -9.90
CA SER A 22 23.02 11.77 -9.84
C SER A 22 22.60 10.31 -9.75
N HIS A 23 22.38 9.84 -8.52
CA HIS A 23 21.61 8.64 -8.27
C HIS A 23 20.18 8.94 -8.73
N VAL A 24 19.96 9.03 -10.04
CA VAL A 24 18.70 8.64 -10.62
C VAL A 24 18.70 7.13 -10.46
N SER A 25 18.34 6.68 -9.26
CA SER A 25 17.88 5.33 -9.08
C SER A 25 16.70 5.21 -10.04
N LEU A 26 16.94 4.57 -11.19
CA LEU A 26 15.86 3.92 -11.92
C LEU A 26 15.40 2.85 -10.92
N GLN A 27 14.52 3.23 -9.97
CA GLN A 27 14.16 2.38 -8.86
C GLN A 27 13.46 1.17 -9.48
N ALA A 28 14.22 0.07 -9.60
CA ALA A 28 13.66 -1.21 -9.96
C ALA A 28 12.46 -1.44 -9.05
N CYS A 29 11.32 -1.80 -9.64
CA CYS A 29 10.09 -2.01 -8.89
C CYS A 29 10.35 -3.02 -7.77
N GLN A 30 10.09 -2.58 -6.54
CA GLN A 30 10.27 -3.42 -5.38
C GLN A 30 9.14 -4.46 -5.39
N LYS A 31 9.49 -5.70 -5.08
CA LYS A 31 8.52 -6.82 -5.01
C LYS A 31 7.89 -6.97 -3.64
N THR A 32 8.31 -6.13 -2.70
CA THR A 32 7.84 -6.13 -1.32
C THR A 32 7.79 -4.69 -0.83
N CYS A 33 6.80 -4.39 0.00
CA CYS A 33 6.74 -3.19 0.81
C CYS A 33 6.66 -3.64 2.27
N GLY A 34 7.76 -3.54 3.01
CA GLY A 34 7.88 -4.22 4.30
C GLY A 34 7.68 -5.73 4.15
N GLN A 35 6.70 -6.27 4.88
CA GLN A 35 6.35 -7.71 4.83
C GLN A 35 5.32 -8.05 3.75
N ILE A 36 4.74 -7.05 3.07
CA ILE A 36 3.67 -7.28 2.09
C ILE A 36 4.31 -7.52 0.72
N PRO A 37 4.12 -8.70 0.10
CA PRO A 37 4.54 -8.92 -1.28
C PRO A 37 3.69 -8.08 -2.24
N ILE A 38 4.35 -7.43 -3.20
CA ILE A 38 3.74 -6.54 -4.18
C ILE A 38 3.73 -7.24 -5.54
N LYS A 39 2.52 -7.42 -6.08
CA LYS A 39 2.25 -7.97 -7.41
C LYS A 39 1.27 -7.07 -8.13
N TYR A 40 1.20 -7.21 -9.44
CA TYR A 40 0.20 -6.52 -10.24
C TYR A 40 -1.23 -6.82 -9.71
N PRO A 41 -2.11 -5.81 -9.58
CA PRO A 41 -2.00 -4.45 -10.12
C PRO A 41 -1.30 -3.45 -9.20
N LEU A 42 -0.91 -3.86 -7.99
CA LEU A 42 -0.24 -2.98 -7.04
C LEU A 42 1.21 -2.72 -7.47
N GLY A 43 1.73 -1.57 -7.09
CA GLY A 43 3.10 -1.15 -7.39
C GLY A 43 3.71 -0.34 -6.25
N THR A 44 5.04 -0.29 -6.19
CA THR A 44 5.79 0.40 -5.12
C THR A 44 6.23 1.81 -5.50
N GLY A 45 5.65 2.40 -6.54
CA GLY A 45 6.04 3.72 -7.00
C GLY A 45 5.75 3.96 -8.47
N SER A 46 6.25 5.09 -8.95
CA SER A 46 6.02 5.55 -10.32
C SER A 46 6.52 4.55 -11.35
N GLY A 47 5.63 4.15 -12.26
CA GLY A 47 5.92 3.18 -13.33
C GLY A 47 5.89 1.70 -12.91
N CYS A 48 5.52 1.40 -11.65
CA CYS A 48 5.34 0.04 -11.16
C CYS A 48 3.85 -0.29 -10.98
N GLY A 49 3.46 -1.52 -11.28
CA GLY A 49 2.06 -1.96 -11.19
C GLY A 49 1.18 -1.30 -12.27
N ASP A 50 -0.12 -1.21 -12.00
CA ASP A 50 -1.08 -0.58 -12.90
C ASP A 50 -1.19 0.95 -12.62
N PRO A 51 -1.13 1.81 -13.66
CA PRO A 51 -1.23 3.26 -13.49
C PRO A 51 -2.48 3.74 -12.75
N ARG A 52 -3.59 2.99 -12.83
CA ARG A 52 -4.83 3.34 -12.12
C ARG A 52 -4.70 3.18 -10.60
N PHE A 53 -3.81 2.31 -10.14
CA PHE A 53 -3.56 2.04 -8.73
C PHE A 53 -2.44 2.93 -8.17
N THR A 54 -1.48 3.35 -9.01
CA THR A 54 -0.29 4.11 -8.59
C THR A 54 -0.60 5.42 -7.87
N ARG A 55 -1.75 6.04 -8.14
CA ARG A 55 -2.17 7.29 -7.45
C ARG A 55 -2.73 7.06 -6.04
N TYR A 56 -3.23 5.87 -5.76
CA TYR A 56 -3.87 5.53 -4.50
C TYR A 56 -2.94 4.74 -3.59
N ILE A 57 -2.07 3.91 -4.17
CA ILE A 57 -1.19 3.01 -3.44
C ILE A 57 0.23 3.54 -3.47
N THR A 58 0.78 3.78 -2.28
CA THR A 58 2.17 4.21 -2.12
C THR A 58 2.86 3.31 -1.11
N CYS A 59 4.09 2.90 -1.44
CA CYS A 59 4.98 2.26 -0.49
C CYS A 59 5.96 3.31 0.04
N ASP A 60 5.92 3.58 1.34
CA ASP A 60 6.92 4.43 1.98
C ASP A 60 8.25 3.68 2.08
N PRO A 61 9.34 4.14 1.44
CA PRO A 61 10.63 3.45 1.46
C PRO A 61 11.31 3.46 2.83
N ASP A 62 11.04 4.47 3.67
CA ASP A 62 11.67 4.64 4.98
C ASP A 62 10.89 3.85 6.04
N GLN A 63 9.57 3.96 6.05
CA GLN A 63 8.70 3.27 7.00
C GLN A 63 8.37 1.84 6.61
N GLN A 64 8.61 1.46 5.35
CA GLN A 64 8.25 0.15 4.79
C GLN A 64 6.75 -0.16 4.93
N THR A 65 5.92 0.88 4.84
CA THR A 65 4.46 0.81 5.01
C THR A 65 3.77 1.04 3.68
N LEU A 66 2.93 0.08 3.29
CA LEU A 66 2.04 0.23 2.14
C LEU A 66 0.79 0.99 2.57
N THR A 67 0.44 2.06 1.85
CA THR A 67 -0.64 2.97 2.23
C THR A 67 -1.60 3.18 1.08
N LEU A 68 -2.91 3.12 1.38
CA LEU A 68 -3.99 3.59 0.53
C LEU A 68 -4.30 5.05 0.86
N THR A 69 -4.22 5.95 -0.09
CA THR A 69 -4.61 7.36 0.07
C THR A 69 -5.85 7.64 -0.75
N THR A 70 -6.81 8.31 -0.14
CA THR A 70 -8.10 8.73 -0.72
C THR A 70 -8.31 10.21 -0.44
N HIS A 71 -9.43 10.79 -0.89
CA HIS A 71 -9.81 12.14 -0.48
C HIS A 71 -10.13 12.29 1.01
N THR A 72 -10.44 11.21 1.74
CA THR A 72 -10.75 11.26 3.18
C THR A 72 -9.55 11.02 4.09
N GLY A 73 -8.45 10.49 3.55
CA GLY A 73 -7.24 10.27 4.33
C GLY A 73 -6.30 9.21 3.76
N SER A 74 -5.29 8.87 4.56
CA SER A 74 -4.27 7.86 4.25
C SER A 74 -4.34 6.72 5.26
N TYR A 75 -4.48 5.51 4.74
CA TYR A 75 -4.85 4.31 5.46
C TYR A 75 -3.79 3.22 5.23
N PRO A 76 -3.09 2.76 6.28
CA PRO A 76 -2.15 1.66 6.14
C PRO A 76 -2.87 0.39 5.63
N ILE A 77 -2.28 -0.24 4.62
CA ILE A 77 -2.67 -1.58 4.16
C ILE A 77 -1.99 -2.59 5.07
N THR A 78 -2.79 -3.42 5.73
CA THR A 78 -2.31 -4.43 6.67
C THR A 78 -2.01 -5.75 5.98
N SER A 79 -2.78 -6.09 4.94
CA SER A 79 -2.58 -7.30 4.14
C SER A 79 -3.24 -7.20 2.76
N VAL A 80 -2.80 -8.07 1.86
CA VAL A 80 -3.33 -8.19 0.48
C VAL A 80 -3.58 -9.66 0.17
N ASP A 81 -4.80 -10.00 -0.22
CA ASP A 81 -5.17 -11.32 -0.73
C ASP A 81 -5.31 -11.25 -2.25
N TYR A 82 -4.25 -11.63 -2.96
CA TYR A 82 -4.23 -11.64 -4.42
C TYR A 82 -5.12 -12.73 -5.04
N ALA A 83 -5.47 -13.78 -4.30
CA ALA A 83 -6.34 -14.84 -4.81
C ALA A 83 -7.81 -14.40 -4.83
N LYS A 84 -8.19 -13.57 -3.86
CA LYS A 84 -9.53 -12.97 -3.78
C LYS A 84 -9.64 -11.56 -4.36
N GLN A 85 -8.50 -10.97 -4.73
CA GLN A 85 -8.39 -9.60 -5.22
C GLN A 85 -8.89 -8.59 -4.17
N GLU A 86 -8.42 -8.77 -2.94
CA GLU A 86 -8.79 -7.96 -1.77
C GLU A 86 -7.57 -7.28 -1.15
N ILE A 87 -7.74 -6.04 -0.70
CA ILE A 87 -6.82 -5.37 0.23
C ILE A 87 -7.55 -5.09 1.53
N TYR A 88 -6.83 -5.18 2.64
CA TYR A 88 -7.35 -4.87 3.97
C TYR A 88 -6.63 -3.62 4.48
N VAL A 89 -7.41 -2.60 4.84
CA VAL A 89 -6.90 -1.32 5.34
C VAL A 89 -7.37 -1.05 6.76
N THR A 90 -6.59 -0.26 7.49
CA THR A 90 -6.95 0.21 8.82
C THR A 90 -7.08 1.73 8.82
N ASP A 91 -8.18 2.26 9.34
CA ASP A 91 -8.33 3.69 9.60
C ASP A 91 -7.82 4.00 11.02
N PRO A 92 -6.73 4.78 11.18
CA PRO A 92 -6.20 5.14 12.50
C PRO A 92 -7.17 5.93 13.40
N SER A 93 -8.23 6.50 12.81
CA SER A 93 -9.27 7.25 13.51
C SER A 93 -10.48 6.39 13.92
N MET A 94 -10.61 5.16 13.40
CA MET A 94 -11.74 4.30 13.77
C MET A 94 -11.65 3.86 15.23
N SER A 95 -12.80 3.72 15.87
CA SER A 95 -12.91 3.14 17.20
C SER A 95 -12.79 1.62 17.13
N THR A 96 -12.05 1.03 18.07
CA THR A 96 -11.89 -0.42 18.25
C THR A 96 -12.03 -0.75 19.74
N CYS A 97 -12.00 -2.02 20.12
CA CYS A 97 -12.00 -2.36 21.55
C CYS A 97 -10.71 -1.99 22.30
N ALA A 98 -9.65 -1.63 21.58
CA ALA A 98 -8.45 -1.09 22.19
C ALA A 98 -8.57 0.41 22.53
N CYS A 99 -9.27 1.19 21.70
CA CYS A 99 -9.37 2.64 21.86
C CYS A 99 -10.53 3.23 21.06
N THR A 100 -11.19 4.23 21.62
CA THR A 100 -12.22 5.04 20.96
C THR A 100 -11.70 6.42 20.65
N ARG A 101 -11.90 6.90 19.42
CA ARG A 101 -11.45 8.21 18.97
C ARG A 101 -12.50 8.86 18.07
N PRO A 102 -12.64 10.20 18.09
CA PRO A 102 -13.44 10.88 17.08
C PRO A 102 -12.91 10.61 15.68
N SER A 103 -13.82 10.47 14.72
CA SER A 103 -13.47 10.25 13.31
C SER A 103 -14.34 11.12 12.41
N HIS A 104 -13.79 11.47 11.24
CA HIS A 104 -14.55 12.12 10.18
C HIS A 104 -15.23 11.12 9.25
N GLY A 105 -14.87 9.83 9.37
CA GLY A 105 -15.36 8.74 8.56
C GLY A 105 -14.39 8.32 7.45
N PHE A 106 -14.90 7.58 6.47
CA PHE A 106 -14.11 6.92 5.44
C PHE A 106 -14.83 7.00 4.09
N GLY A 107 -14.08 7.29 3.04
CA GLY A 107 -14.61 7.32 1.68
C GLY A 107 -13.60 6.82 0.66
N LEU A 108 -14.11 6.41 -0.49
CA LEU A 108 -13.32 6.12 -1.68
C LEU A 108 -13.60 7.19 -2.74
N ASP A 109 -12.56 7.59 -3.46
CA ASP A 109 -12.72 8.44 -4.63
C ASP A 109 -13.52 7.72 -5.72
N TRP A 110 -14.36 8.47 -6.45
CA TRP A 110 -15.26 7.94 -7.48
C TRP A 110 -14.57 7.19 -8.62
N ASP A 111 -13.29 7.48 -8.85
CA ASP A 111 -12.44 6.90 -9.89
C ASP A 111 -11.41 5.92 -9.34
N ALA A 112 -11.56 5.54 -8.06
CA ALA A 112 -10.71 4.54 -7.44
C ALA A 112 -11.02 3.14 -8.01
N PRO A 113 -10.00 2.32 -8.32
CA PRO A 113 -10.20 0.96 -8.81
C PRO A 113 -10.56 -0.02 -7.67
N PHE A 114 -11.23 0.49 -6.63
CA PHE A 114 -11.59 -0.24 -5.42
C PHE A 114 -13.10 -0.15 -5.17
N SER A 115 -13.64 -1.18 -4.56
CA SER A 115 -15.01 -1.20 -4.03
C SER A 115 -15.02 -1.87 -2.66
N PHE A 116 -15.99 -1.55 -1.81
CA PHE A 116 -16.12 -2.24 -0.53
C PHE A 116 -16.41 -3.72 -0.73
N HIS A 117 -15.83 -4.56 0.13
CA HIS A 117 -16.19 -5.96 0.20
C HIS A 117 -17.54 -6.11 0.94
N ASP A 118 -18.41 -7.01 0.46
CA ASP A 118 -19.81 -7.15 0.93
C ASP A 118 -19.93 -7.58 2.41
N ASP A 119 -18.87 -8.13 2.99
CA ASP A 119 -18.78 -8.55 4.39
C ASP A 119 -18.23 -7.47 5.34
N THR A 120 -17.85 -6.31 4.80
CA THR A 120 -17.35 -5.19 5.60
C THR A 120 -18.54 -4.51 6.25
N VAL A 121 -18.57 -4.56 7.57
CA VAL A 121 -19.64 -3.97 8.39
C VAL A 121 -19.11 -2.69 9.02
N PHE A 122 -19.91 -1.63 8.88
CA PHE A 122 -19.67 -0.36 9.55
C PHE A 122 -20.69 -0.15 10.66
N THR A 123 -20.22 0.22 11.84
CA THR A 123 -21.07 0.64 12.95
C THR A 123 -20.76 2.08 13.31
N LEU A 124 -21.74 2.96 13.18
CA LEU A 124 -21.64 4.34 13.65
C LEU A 124 -21.88 4.38 15.15
N LEU A 125 -21.07 5.18 15.84
CA LEU A 125 -21.07 5.30 17.29
C LEU A 125 -21.41 6.73 17.69
N ASP A 126 -22.14 6.86 18.78
CA ASP A 126 -22.51 8.16 19.36
C ASP A 126 -23.23 9.08 18.35
N CYS A 127 -24.22 8.53 17.65
CA CYS A 127 -25.07 9.30 16.76
C CYS A 127 -26.15 10.06 17.53
N SER A 128 -26.41 11.30 17.12
CA SER A 128 -27.53 12.08 17.65
C SER A 128 -28.86 11.42 17.28
N VAL A 129 -29.62 10.99 18.29
CA VAL A 129 -30.91 10.30 18.09
C VAL A 129 -31.93 11.21 17.38
N ASP A 130 -31.90 12.51 17.68
CA ASP A 130 -32.87 13.48 17.17
C ASP A 130 -32.44 14.14 15.86
N GLU A 131 -31.12 14.33 15.65
CA GLU A 131 -30.61 15.08 14.49
C GLU A 131 -30.03 14.18 13.39
N SER A 132 -29.69 12.92 13.70
CA SER A 132 -29.02 12.07 12.72
C SER A 132 -29.98 11.60 11.63
N PRO A 133 -29.61 11.75 10.34
CA PRO A 133 -30.40 11.22 9.24
C PRO A 133 -30.45 9.69 9.24
N VAL A 134 -29.58 8.98 9.98
CA VAL A 134 -29.56 7.50 9.98
C VAL A 134 -30.79 6.90 10.67
N PHE A 135 -31.33 7.62 11.65
CA PHE A 135 -32.54 7.22 12.38
C PHE A 135 -33.82 7.73 11.71
N THR A 136 -33.70 8.67 10.75
CA THR A 136 -34.82 9.21 10.00
C THR A 136 -35.05 8.39 8.73
N PRO A 137 -36.20 7.73 8.54
CA PRO A 137 -36.46 6.97 7.32
C PRO A 137 -36.49 7.91 6.10
N LEU A 138 -35.64 7.66 5.11
CA LEU A 138 -35.74 8.35 3.83
C LEU A 138 -36.99 7.85 3.10
N SER A 139 -37.87 8.78 2.73
CA SER A 139 -39.01 8.48 1.87
C SER A 139 -38.55 8.60 0.42
N ASN A 140 -38.35 7.46 -0.25
CA ASN A 140 -38.19 7.45 -1.70
C ASN A 140 -39.56 7.14 -2.33
N GLY A 141 -39.79 7.52 -3.58
CA GLY A 141 -41.11 7.39 -4.25
C GLY A 141 -41.69 5.97 -4.29
N SER A 142 -40.92 4.95 -3.91
CA SER A 142 -41.27 3.53 -3.83
C SER A 142 -41.24 2.92 -2.42
N GLY A 143 -40.85 3.65 -1.36
CA GLY A 143 -40.80 3.11 0.01
C GLY A 143 -40.00 3.94 1.03
N ARG A 144 -40.07 3.51 2.31
CA ARG A 144 -39.23 4.05 3.40
C ARG A 144 -37.98 3.20 3.55
N VAL A 145 -36.80 3.81 3.48
CA VAL A 145 -35.54 3.11 3.73
C VAL A 145 -34.80 3.75 4.90
N SER A 146 -34.40 2.92 5.86
CA SER A 146 -33.53 3.34 6.96
C SER A 146 -32.09 2.99 6.61
N LEU A 147 -31.16 3.89 6.90
CA LEU A 147 -29.72 3.64 6.77
C LEU A 147 -29.17 2.81 7.94
N CYS A 148 -30.04 2.52 8.91
CA CYS A 148 -29.71 1.79 10.12
C CYS A 148 -30.37 0.42 10.12
N ASP A 149 -29.56 -0.64 10.02
CA ASP A 149 -30.10 -1.98 10.08
C ASP A 149 -30.49 -2.37 11.50
N ARG A 150 -31.78 -2.64 11.67
CA ARG A 150 -32.36 -3.09 12.95
C ARG A 150 -32.18 -4.60 13.17
N GLN A 151 -32.04 -5.38 12.10
CA GLN A 151 -31.87 -6.84 12.22
C GLN A 151 -30.50 -7.19 12.82
N SER A 152 -29.47 -6.43 12.45
CA SER A 152 -28.11 -6.58 12.98
C SER A 152 -27.83 -5.77 14.26
N SER A 153 -28.87 -5.28 14.96
CA SER A 153 -28.73 -4.47 16.17
C SER A 153 -28.03 -5.16 17.35
N SER A 154 -27.89 -6.50 17.31
CA SER A 154 -27.08 -7.28 18.24
C SER A 154 -25.61 -6.81 18.28
N ILE A 155 -25.05 -6.42 17.13
CA ILE A 155 -23.68 -5.93 17.00
C ILE A 155 -23.44 -4.70 17.90
N CYS A 156 -24.35 -3.73 17.86
CA CYS A 156 -24.29 -2.55 18.72
C CYS A 156 -24.38 -2.92 20.21
N THR A 157 -25.22 -3.91 20.53
CA THR A 157 -25.35 -4.40 21.91
C THR A 157 -24.03 -4.99 22.40
N PHE A 158 -23.40 -5.86 21.61
CA PHE A 158 -22.11 -6.46 21.96
C PHE A 158 -20.98 -5.44 22.02
N LEU A 159 -20.93 -4.45 21.12
CA LEU A 159 -19.97 -3.36 21.22
C LEU A 159 -20.13 -2.61 22.55
N TYR A 160 -21.34 -2.21 22.92
CA TYR A 160 -21.53 -1.40 24.13
C TYR A 160 -21.42 -2.22 25.43
N SER A 161 -21.66 -3.54 25.39
CA SER A 161 -21.59 -4.40 26.58
C SER A 161 -20.23 -5.07 26.77
N ASN A 162 -19.56 -5.49 25.68
CA ASN A 162 -18.41 -6.40 25.72
C ASN A 162 -17.12 -5.78 25.16
N CYS A 163 -17.17 -4.58 24.58
CA CYS A 163 -16.00 -3.86 24.09
C CYS A 163 -15.55 -2.83 25.13
N ARG A 164 -14.41 -3.05 25.79
CA ARG A 164 -14.03 -2.23 26.96
C ARG A 164 -13.88 -0.75 26.65
N ALA A 165 -13.28 -0.40 25.51
CA ALA A 165 -13.06 1.00 25.16
C ALA A 165 -14.38 1.76 24.93
N ILE A 166 -15.41 1.10 24.40
CA ILE A 166 -16.71 1.71 24.10
C ILE A 166 -17.61 1.75 25.34
N SER A 167 -17.62 0.67 26.13
CA SER A 167 -18.47 0.57 27.33
C SER A 167 -18.13 1.61 28.40
N LEU A 168 -16.87 2.05 28.47
CA LEU A 168 -16.41 3.07 29.42
C LEU A 168 -16.97 4.48 29.15
N ILE A 169 -17.51 4.75 27.97
CA ILE A 169 -18.05 6.07 27.61
C ILE A 169 -19.49 6.26 28.14
N ASN A 170 -20.11 5.22 28.70
CA ASN A 170 -21.47 5.22 29.26
C ASN A 170 -22.52 5.82 28.30
N LEU A 171 -22.35 5.58 27.00
CA LEU A 171 -23.29 6.00 25.97
C LEU A 171 -24.45 5.01 25.88
N GLN A 172 -25.61 5.49 25.44
CA GLN A 172 -26.78 4.64 25.25
C GLN A 172 -26.65 3.82 23.97
N VAL A 173 -27.00 2.52 24.00
CA VAL A 173 -26.97 1.64 22.81
C VAL A 173 -27.84 2.18 21.67
N SER A 174 -28.86 2.99 21.98
CA SER A 174 -29.73 3.65 21.01
C SER A 174 -29.02 4.67 20.12
N THR A 175 -27.81 5.13 20.48
CA THR A 175 -26.99 6.03 19.65
C THR A 175 -26.11 5.27 18.65
N CYS A 176 -26.09 3.94 18.70
CA CYS A 176 -25.33 3.10 17.78
C CYS A 176 -26.17 2.70 16.57
N CYS A 177 -25.51 2.61 15.43
CA CYS A 177 -26.16 2.23 14.19
C CYS A 177 -25.30 1.29 13.33
N VAL A 178 -25.81 0.11 13.00
CA VAL A 178 -25.20 -0.73 11.95
C VAL A 178 -25.55 -0.11 10.60
N TYR A 179 -24.54 0.47 9.96
CA TYR A 179 -24.71 1.31 8.80
C TYR A 179 -24.84 0.46 7.54
N VAL A 180 -25.98 0.58 6.87
CA VAL A 180 -26.26 -0.10 5.61
C VAL A 180 -26.67 0.96 4.59
N PRO A 181 -25.69 1.55 3.89
CA PRO A 181 -25.99 2.58 2.91
C PRO A 181 -26.73 2.00 1.70
N LEU A 182 -27.62 2.82 1.15
CA LEU A 182 -28.52 2.48 0.05
C LEU A 182 -27.80 2.16 -1.28
N ASP A 183 -26.64 2.76 -1.48
CA ASP A 183 -25.80 2.53 -2.64
C ASP A 183 -24.33 2.71 -2.20
N LEU A 184 -23.60 1.60 -2.14
CA LEU A 184 -22.14 1.60 -2.05
C LEU A 184 -21.56 1.83 -3.46
N GLY A 185 -22.05 2.88 -4.13
CA GLY A 185 -21.57 3.28 -5.44
C GLY A 185 -20.06 3.58 -5.41
N PRO A 186 -19.42 3.75 -6.57
CA PRO A 186 -17.96 3.89 -6.67
C PRO A 186 -17.41 5.10 -5.89
N SER A 187 -18.26 6.06 -5.51
CA SER A 187 -17.93 7.25 -4.73
C SER A 187 -18.48 7.22 -3.30
N PHE A 188 -18.61 6.04 -2.69
CA PHE A 188 -19.18 5.94 -1.36
C PHE A 188 -18.30 6.64 -0.33
N GLU A 189 -18.92 7.54 0.43
CA GLU A 189 -18.31 8.27 1.53
C GLU A 189 -19.24 8.21 2.73
N MET A 190 -18.73 7.66 3.82
CA MET A 190 -19.34 7.73 5.14
C MET A 190 -18.84 8.99 5.83
N ASP A 191 -19.57 10.11 5.71
CA ASP A 191 -19.24 11.38 6.35
C ASP A 191 -19.93 11.50 7.71
N LEU A 192 -19.18 11.30 8.80
CA LEU A 192 -19.74 11.28 10.15
C LEU A 192 -20.28 12.64 10.61
N ASN A 193 -19.77 13.75 10.08
CA ASN A 193 -20.27 15.08 10.42
C ASN A 193 -21.66 15.31 9.82
N LYS A 194 -21.88 14.86 8.58
CA LYS A 194 -23.20 14.89 7.93
C LYS A 194 -24.16 13.91 8.59
N LEU A 195 -23.66 12.75 9.01
CA LEU A 195 -24.45 11.72 9.70
C LEU A 195 -24.68 12.03 11.18
N LYS A 196 -24.07 13.10 11.74
CA LYS A 196 -24.21 13.50 13.15
C LYS A 196 -23.80 12.39 14.13
N CYS A 197 -22.68 11.73 13.86
CA CYS A 197 -22.08 10.70 14.71
C CYS A 197 -20.65 11.09 15.08
N SER A 198 -20.20 10.76 16.28
CA SER A 198 -18.85 11.15 16.75
C SER A 198 -17.74 10.24 16.22
N SER A 199 -18.04 8.96 15.98
CA SER A 199 -17.06 7.97 15.52
C SER A 199 -17.73 6.81 14.78
N TYR A 200 -16.92 5.88 14.28
CA TYR A 200 -17.36 4.63 13.72
C TYR A 200 -16.37 3.50 14.03
N SER A 201 -16.82 2.26 13.87
CA SER A 201 -15.97 1.07 13.80
C SER A 201 -16.23 0.36 12.48
N GLY A 202 -15.17 -0.17 11.87
CA GLY A 202 -15.23 -1.04 10.71
C GLY A 202 -14.62 -2.40 11.03
N PHE A 203 -15.25 -3.47 10.57
CA PHE A 203 -14.71 -4.82 10.68
C PHE A 203 -15.23 -5.72 9.55
N TYR A 204 -14.52 -6.81 9.27
CA TYR A 204 -14.84 -7.73 8.17
C TYR A 204 -14.74 -9.20 8.60
N ASN A 205 -15.25 -10.10 7.76
CA ASN A 205 -15.24 -11.55 7.98
C ASN A 205 -15.83 -11.94 9.35
N LEU A 206 -16.97 -11.35 9.71
CA LEU A 206 -17.69 -11.69 10.93
C LEU A 206 -18.41 -13.04 10.74
N GLY A 207 -17.81 -14.10 11.28
CA GLY A 207 -18.40 -15.43 11.22
C GLY A 207 -19.63 -15.59 12.13
N PRO A 208 -20.52 -16.55 11.84
CA PRO A 208 -21.66 -16.85 12.72
C PRO A 208 -21.18 -17.21 14.13
N GLY A 209 -21.72 -16.53 15.14
CA GLY A 209 -21.37 -16.72 16.55
C GLY A 209 -20.17 -15.92 17.05
N GLN A 210 -19.42 -15.23 16.17
CA GLN A 210 -18.32 -14.35 16.58
C GLN A 210 -18.79 -12.96 17.04
N GLU A 211 -20.05 -12.60 16.76
CA GLU A 211 -20.67 -11.34 17.18
C GLU A 211 -20.57 -11.07 18.68
N SER A 212 -20.54 -12.12 19.51
CA SER A 212 -20.54 -11.96 20.98
C SER A 212 -19.19 -11.50 21.57
N HIS A 213 -18.11 -11.55 20.79
CA HIS A 213 -16.74 -11.29 21.26
C HIS A 213 -16.06 -10.18 20.42
N PRO A 214 -16.43 -8.91 20.61
CA PRO A 214 -15.91 -7.81 19.80
C PRO A 214 -14.39 -7.62 19.90
N GLU A 215 -13.77 -8.03 21.01
CA GLU A 215 -12.31 -8.05 21.19
C GLU A 215 -11.57 -8.92 20.15
N ASN A 216 -12.26 -9.88 19.52
CA ASN A 216 -11.68 -10.81 18.55
C ASN A 216 -12.06 -10.49 17.10
N TRP A 217 -12.75 -9.37 16.84
CA TRP A 217 -13.14 -9.01 15.48
C TRP A 217 -11.96 -8.53 14.64
N ASN A 218 -12.05 -8.75 13.33
CA ASN A 218 -11.06 -8.22 12.39
C ASN A 218 -11.36 -6.75 12.11
N TYR A 219 -10.87 -5.85 12.97
CA TYR A 219 -11.02 -4.42 12.78
C TYR A 219 -10.26 -3.92 11.55
N GLY A 220 -10.95 -3.18 10.71
CA GLY A 220 -10.46 -2.69 9.43
C GLY A 220 -11.54 -2.69 8.37
N ILE A 221 -11.14 -2.40 7.14
CA ILE A 221 -12.01 -2.25 5.98
C ILE A 221 -11.45 -3.15 4.88
N ALA A 222 -12.26 -4.08 4.38
CA ALA A 222 -11.89 -4.92 3.26
C ALA A 222 -12.37 -4.28 1.95
N LEU A 223 -11.46 -4.14 1.00
CA LEU A 223 -11.72 -3.53 -0.30
C LEU A 223 -11.37 -4.53 -1.41
N LYS A 224 -12.32 -4.75 -2.32
CA LYS A 224 -12.11 -5.50 -3.56
C LYS A 224 -11.48 -4.60 -4.62
N TYR A 225 -10.69 -5.18 -5.50
CA TYR A 225 -10.21 -4.51 -6.70
C TYR A 225 -10.36 -5.41 -7.93
N LYS A 226 -10.30 -4.81 -9.13
CA LYS A 226 -10.37 -5.54 -10.40
C LYS A 226 -9.23 -5.17 -11.33
N PHE A 227 -8.81 -6.12 -12.16
CA PHE A 227 -7.73 -5.89 -13.12
C PHE A 227 -8.18 -5.03 -14.30
N ASN A 228 -9.44 -5.12 -14.74
CA ASN A 228 -10.03 -4.26 -15.77
C ASN A 228 -11.56 -4.42 -15.72
N VAL A 229 -12.27 -3.87 -16.72
CA VAL A 229 -13.75 -3.97 -16.81
C VAL A 229 -14.23 -5.43 -16.83
N PHE A 230 -13.44 -6.33 -17.44
CA PHE A 230 -13.69 -7.78 -17.52
C PHE A 230 -12.99 -8.58 -16.44
N ASP A 231 -12.29 -7.90 -15.53
CA ASP A 231 -11.48 -8.48 -14.47
C ASP A 231 -10.41 -9.50 -14.94
N GLU A 232 -9.83 -9.27 -16.12
CA GLU A 232 -8.82 -10.17 -16.69
C GLU A 232 -7.40 -9.78 -16.29
N TYR A 233 -6.61 -10.76 -15.83
CA TYR A 233 -5.18 -10.58 -15.58
C TYR A 233 -4.41 -10.35 -16.88
N PRO A 234 -3.65 -9.24 -17.05
CA PRO A 234 -2.91 -9.01 -18.28
C PRO A 234 -1.82 -10.07 -18.51
N GLY A 235 -1.92 -10.77 -19.64
CA GLY A 235 -0.97 -11.84 -19.98
C GLY A 235 0.50 -11.39 -20.01
N VAL A 236 0.76 -10.15 -20.42
CA VAL A 236 2.11 -9.54 -20.40
C VAL A 236 2.67 -9.40 -18.97
N CYS A 237 1.85 -8.97 -18.01
CA CYS A 237 2.25 -8.96 -16.60
C CYS A 237 2.45 -10.38 -16.07
N GLY A 238 1.56 -11.32 -16.44
CA GLY A 238 1.66 -12.71 -16.01
C GLY A 238 2.95 -13.39 -16.48
N SER A 239 3.38 -13.13 -17.72
CA SER A 239 4.67 -13.61 -18.25
C SER A 239 5.86 -12.97 -17.53
N CYS A 240 5.81 -11.66 -17.32
CA CYS A 240 6.84 -10.92 -16.59
C CYS A 240 7.05 -11.46 -15.17
N GLU A 241 5.98 -11.57 -14.39
CA GLU A 241 6.07 -12.04 -13.00
C GLU A 241 6.48 -13.51 -12.90
N ARG A 242 6.02 -14.36 -13.82
CA ARG A 242 6.46 -15.77 -13.90
C ARG A 242 7.96 -15.90 -14.16
N SER A 243 8.54 -14.94 -14.87
CA SER A 243 9.98 -14.85 -15.10
C SER A 243 10.77 -14.17 -13.98
N ASN A 244 10.14 -13.96 -12.81
CA ASN A 244 10.69 -13.24 -11.67
C ASN A 244 10.97 -11.75 -11.98
N GLY A 245 10.18 -11.13 -12.86
CA GLY A 245 10.13 -9.68 -13.06
C GLY A 245 9.03 -9.02 -12.21
N ALA A 246 8.95 -7.70 -12.27
CA ALA A 246 7.87 -6.90 -11.69
C ALA A 246 7.17 -6.12 -12.82
N CYS A 247 5.85 -6.27 -12.93
CA CYS A 247 5.08 -5.59 -13.97
C CYS A 247 5.03 -4.08 -13.72
N GLY A 248 5.13 -3.30 -14.79
CA GLY A 248 5.05 -1.85 -14.74
C GLY A 248 4.76 -1.23 -16.10
N PHE A 249 4.72 0.10 -16.13
CA PHE A 249 4.50 0.88 -17.33
C PHE A 249 5.44 2.08 -17.38
N ASN A 250 5.86 2.44 -18.58
CA ASN A 250 6.59 3.68 -18.78
C ASN A 250 5.67 4.88 -18.48
N THR A 251 6.12 5.77 -17.62
CA THR A 251 5.32 6.92 -17.15
C THR A 251 5.08 7.97 -18.22
N GLN A 252 5.87 7.98 -19.30
CA GLN A 252 5.75 8.94 -20.41
C GLN A 252 4.93 8.37 -21.57
N SER A 253 5.18 7.11 -21.95
CA SER A 253 4.54 6.48 -23.12
C SER A 253 3.36 5.60 -22.76
N SER A 254 3.09 5.35 -21.47
CA SER A 254 2.10 4.40 -20.96
C SER A 254 2.24 2.98 -21.55
N SER A 255 3.43 2.64 -22.06
CA SER A 255 3.72 1.34 -22.63
C SER A 255 4.17 0.36 -21.55
N PHE A 256 3.79 -0.91 -21.69
CA PHE A 256 4.20 -1.98 -20.79
C PHE A 256 5.73 -2.06 -20.64
N VAL A 257 6.19 -2.32 -19.41
CA VAL A 257 7.58 -2.59 -19.07
C VAL A 257 7.63 -3.74 -18.06
N CYS A 258 8.46 -4.74 -18.34
CA CYS A 258 8.83 -5.76 -17.36
C CYS A 258 10.15 -5.36 -16.69
N ASN A 259 10.11 -5.06 -15.40
CA ASN A 259 11.31 -4.72 -14.63
C ASN A 259 11.97 -6.00 -14.11
N CYS A 260 13.13 -6.34 -14.66
CA CYS A 260 13.83 -7.56 -14.34
C CYS A 260 14.86 -7.38 -13.20
N PRO A 261 15.24 -8.47 -12.51
CA PRO A 261 16.35 -8.45 -11.59
C PRO A 261 17.61 -7.90 -12.26
N GLY A 262 18.36 -7.03 -11.56
CA GLY A 262 19.53 -6.37 -12.12
C GLY A 262 19.25 -5.02 -12.82
N GLY A 263 18.01 -4.52 -12.75
CA GLY A 263 17.67 -3.17 -13.23
C GLY A 263 17.51 -3.07 -14.75
N ILE A 264 17.26 -4.20 -15.42
CA ILE A 264 17.06 -4.26 -16.87
C ILE A 264 15.56 -4.30 -17.15
N ASN A 265 15.13 -3.46 -18.09
CA ASN A 265 13.74 -3.36 -18.50
C ASN A 265 13.53 -4.10 -19.83
N THR A 266 12.49 -4.91 -19.92
CA THR A 266 12.10 -5.60 -21.16
C THR A 266 10.65 -5.39 -21.53
N THR A 267 10.29 -5.84 -22.73
CA THR A 267 8.95 -5.71 -23.32
C THR A 267 8.09 -6.97 -23.16
N SER A 268 8.60 -8.05 -22.56
CA SER A 268 7.83 -9.28 -22.32
C SER A 268 8.12 -9.92 -20.95
N ASP A 269 9.37 -10.37 -20.74
CA ASP A 269 9.77 -11.22 -19.63
C ASP A 269 11.29 -11.13 -19.37
N CYS A 270 11.75 -11.84 -18.34
CA CYS A 270 13.11 -11.86 -17.83
C CYS A 270 13.85 -13.18 -18.10
N PHE A 271 13.33 -14.10 -18.92
CA PHE A 271 13.98 -15.40 -19.14
C PHE A 271 15.31 -15.28 -19.90
N PHE A 272 15.49 -14.23 -20.69
CA PHE A 272 16.76 -13.95 -21.35
C PHE A 272 17.93 -13.79 -20.35
N LEU A 273 17.66 -13.28 -19.14
CA LEU A 273 18.67 -13.13 -18.08
C LEU A 273 19.14 -14.47 -17.52
N TYR A 274 18.25 -15.46 -17.48
CA TYR A 274 18.58 -16.82 -17.02
C TYR A 274 19.58 -17.50 -17.97
N ASN A 275 19.46 -17.24 -19.27
CA ASN A 275 20.40 -17.74 -20.28
C ASN A 275 21.75 -16.99 -20.29
N SER A 276 21.79 -15.72 -19.86
CA SER A 276 23.05 -14.98 -19.73
C SER A 276 23.75 -15.16 -18.38
N ALA A 277 23.02 -15.51 -17.31
CA ALA A 277 23.61 -15.83 -16.00
C ALA A 277 24.42 -17.14 -16.03
N SER A 278 24.14 -18.03 -16.99
CA SER A 278 24.96 -19.21 -17.28
C SER A 278 26.21 -18.90 -18.13
N ILE A 279 26.37 -17.66 -18.62
CA ILE A 279 27.53 -17.18 -19.38
C ILE A 279 28.43 -16.23 -18.54
N LEU A 280 27.95 -15.76 -17.39
CA LEU A 280 28.70 -14.89 -16.47
C LEU A 280 29.09 -15.60 -15.16
N VAL A 281 29.54 -16.85 -15.25
CA VAL A 281 30.58 -17.32 -14.31
C VAL A 281 31.90 -16.91 -14.96
N PRO A 282 32.57 -15.84 -14.51
CA PRO A 282 33.92 -15.59 -14.96
C PRO A 282 34.74 -16.81 -14.56
N TRP A 283 35.29 -17.50 -15.55
CA TRP A 283 36.46 -18.35 -15.43
C TRP A 283 37.67 -17.50 -14.96
N PHE A 284 37.58 -16.88 -13.79
CA PHE A 284 38.76 -16.37 -13.11
C PHE A 284 39.43 -17.55 -12.43
N SER A 285 40.28 -18.21 -13.22
CA SER A 285 41.37 -19.04 -12.75
C SER A 285 42.03 -18.38 -11.55
N ARG A 286 41.99 -19.09 -10.43
CA ARG A 286 42.60 -18.77 -9.15
C ARG A 286 44.13 -18.79 -9.28
N GLU A 287 44.77 -17.85 -9.99
CA GLU A 287 46.25 -17.74 -10.02
C GLU A 287 46.87 -16.33 -10.19
N TRP A 288 46.12 -15.22 -10.32
CA TRP A 288 46.77 -13.91 -10.58
C TRP A 288 46.39 -12.77 -9.62
N VAL A 289 46.25 -13.07 -8.32
CA VAL A 289 46.18 -12.01 -7.28
C VAL A 289 47.18 -12.31 -6.17
N MET A 290 48.48 -12.21 -6.46
CA MET A 290 49.53 -12.11 -5.42
C MET A 290 50.76 -11.27 -5.83
N TYR A 291 50.65 -10.36 -6.81
CA TYR A 291 51.79 -9.51 -7.19
C TYR A 291 51.40 -8.05 -7.50
N PRO A 292 51.02 -7.27 -6.47
CA PRO A 292 51.62 -5.93 -6.40
C PRO A 292 52.10 -5.51 -5.01
N LEU A 293 51.84 -6.31 -3.96
CA LEU A 293 52.22 -5.95 -2.58
C LEU A 293 53.70 -6.25 -2.28
N SER A 294 54.32 -7.21 -2.96
CA SER A 294 55.74 -7.55 -2.76
C SER A 294 56.69 -6.49 -3.32
N TRP A 295 56.32 -5.80 -4.41
CA TRP A 295 57.17 -4.77 -5.00
C TRP A 295 57.20 -3.48 -4.16
N PHE A 296 56.10 -3.16 -3.47
CA PHE A 296 56.03 -1.99 -2.58
C PHE A 296 56.93 -2.14 -1.35
N VAL A 297 57.04 -3.35 -0.80
CA VAL A 297 57.90 -3.63 0.36
C VAL A 297 59.38 -3.61 -0.04
N VAL A 298 59.73 -4.15 -1.21
CA VAL A 298 61.11 -4.11 -1.73
C VAL A 298 61.56 -2.67 -2.04
N TRP A 299 60.65 -1.82 -2.53
CA TRP A 299 60.96 -0.41 -2.79
C TRP A 299 61.16 0.40 -1.50
N MET A 300 60.36 0.15 -0.46
CA MET A 300 60.53 0.80 0.86
C MET A 300 61.85 0.41 1.56
N VAL A 301 62.34 -0.82 1.37
CA VAL A 301 63.60 -1.28 1.96
C VAL A 301 64.83 -0.68 1.26
N MET A 302 64.74 -0.32 -0.02
CA MET A 302 65.85 0.31 -0.75
C MET A 302 65.98 1.83 -0.57
N VAL A 303 64.96 2.52 -0.03
CA VAL A 303 64.99 3.98 0.19
C VAL A 303 65.49 4.35 1.60
N LEU A 304 65.62 3.37 2.51
CA LEU A 304 66.05 3.58 3.90
C LEU A 304 67.51 3.17 4.18
N ARG A 305 68.38 3.18 3.16
CA ARG A 305 69.82 3.00 3.34
C ARG A 305 70.62 4.13 2.72
#